data_AF-A0ABD6BUW1-F1
#
_entry.id   AF-A0ABD6BUW1-F1
#
_cell.length_a   1.000
_cell.length_b   1.000
_cell.length_c   1.000
_cell.angle_alpha   90.00
_cell.angle_beta   90.00
_cell.angle_gamma   90.00
#
_symmetry.space_group_name_H-M   'P 1'
#
loop_
_entity.id
_entity.type
_entity.pdbx_description
1 polymer ?
#
loop_
_entity_poly.entity_id
_entity_poly.type
_entity_poly.pdbx_seq_one_letter_code
_entity_poly.pdbx_strand_id
1 'polypeptide(L)'
;MSDGRGAGTQETTVRRVGDDGVTRVGSDELHRGDRVLVYPGEAIGVSGEIVEIDPSGDASGAEVVASAGERRPAALGTTVRADDRLLGATAVVEVDGAFLVPLLASSLRGVANSRVAVAALVVLVALLGSGLGVYAPIGAFLGLTENGTEAAPTVPPAPPVEVAPPRPVGSLDRTETPSSTDGTPTGTVVPTPSGETQPSDGVTTTDSVETPGDATSTPRATPVQITLSFPDRTETSERTPPVPVDVSLRIDEADPAPIRTTDGTLGTVSGTVEGELTWTGSATDAVLVVQTWTRDDGWTEVRRVTVDATSPVSLADALGETVYASGSRARAFENPAAGTTRLTEGRVAVTAVLFDGADEVGRTTAERAFTAAVTNTGAGSGPLDLTLGSSGTATVVDFGGDGSLGTAADAAALPGSNGSATVSLRNDGTRSGFVRVEGIVSDSAENGQTGAESVVDATGGDPGFGAGELDGAVEVRISATFENGSTHYVVGDASGFRPLSSLEADLPVGPLDAGESLDVLVEFRLPASVGNEVQTDSVVVDFTFTLTEAPQSTD
;
A
#
# COMPACT_ATOMS: atom_id res chain seq x y z
N MET A 1 23.65 -71.17 26.98
CA MET A 1 22.44 -70.31 26.96
C MET A 1 22.93 -68.88 27.06
N SER A 2 23.07 -68.21 25.92
CA SER A 2 23.45 -66.80 25.83
C SER A 2 22.34 -66.15 25.01
N ASP A 3 21.49 -65.39 25.68
CA ASP A 3 20.37 -64.68 25.06
C ASP A 3 20.91 -63.52 24.23
N GLY A 4 20.90 -63.68 22.90
CA GLY A 4 21.13 -62.61 21.94
C GLY A 4 19.91 -61.69 21.88
N ARG A 5 19.90 -60.62 22.69
CA ARG A 5 19.00 -59.49 22.48
C ARG A 5 19.48 -58.73 21.26
N GLY A 6 18.77 -58.89 20.14
CA GLY A 6 18.93 -58.03 18.97
C GLY A 6 18.59 -56.59 19.35
N ALA A 7 19.52 -55.66 19.10
CA ALA A 7 19.24 -54.24 19.15
C ALA A 7 18.25 -53.94 18.01
N GLY A 8 16.98 -53.71 18.35
CA GLY A 8 16.01 -53.21 17.39
C GLY A 8 16.41 -51.79 17.00
N THR A 9 16.75 -51.58 15.74
CA THR A 9 16.91 -50.26 15.15
C THR A 9 15.59 -49.53 15.32
N GLN A 10 15.56 -48.49 16.17
CA GLN A 10 14.38 -47.64 16.23
C GLN A 10 14.31 -46.85 14.92
N GLU A 11 13.21 -47.03 14.21
CA GLU A 11 12.93 -46.34 12.96
C GLU A 11 12.59 -44.88 13.27
N THR A 12 13.42 -43.95 12.80
CA THR A 12 13.21 -42.51 13.04
C THR A 12 12.10 -42.03 12.11
N THR A 13 10.94 -41.68 12.67
CA THR A 13 9.84 -41.06 11.91
C THR A 13 9.99 -39.54 11.88
N VAL A 14 9.81 -38.91 10.72
CA VAL A 14 9.82 -37.45 10.55
C VAL A 14 8.49 -36.92 10.03
N ARG A 15 8.34 -35.58 9.96
CA ARG A 15 7.13 -34.91 9.44
C ARG A 15 7.41 -34.32 8.05
N ARG A 16 6.98 -34.99 6.99
CA ARG A 16 7.07 -34.48 5.62
C ARG A 16 5.94 -33.48 5.34
N VAL A 17 6.28 -32.34 4.76
CA VAL A 17 5.37 -31.29 4.29
C VAL A 17 5.10 -31.52 2.81
N GLY A 18 3.82 -31.62 2.42
CA GLY A 18 3.38 -31.68 1.03
C GLY A 18 2.11 -30.85 0.80
N ASP A 19 1.58 -30.87 -0.42
CA ASP A 19 0.41 -30.05 -0.82
C ASP A 19 -0.84 -30.35 0.01
N ASP A 20 -0.98 -31.59 0.49
CA ASP A 20 -2.10 -32.05 1.34
C ASP A 20 -1.85 -31.83 2.85
N GLY A 21 -0.76 -31.13 3.22
CA GLY A 21 -0.38 -30.85 4.61
C GLY A 21 0.80 -31.70 5.13
N VAL A 22 0.83 -31.94 6.45
CA VAL A 22 1.96 -32.59 7.14
C VAL A 22 1.67 -34.06 7.41
N THR A 23 2.52 -34.96 6.92
CA THR A 23 2.40 -36.41 7.11
C THR A 23 3.62 -36.98 7.84
N ARG A 24 3.44 -38.02 8.67
CA ARG A 24 4.56 -38.72 9.31
C ARG A 24 5.02 -39.89 8.44
N VAL A 25 6.31 -39.93 8.14
CA VAL A 25 6.93 -40.97 7.30
C VAL A 25 8.24 -41.45 7.93
N GLY A 26 8.67 -42.66 7.59
CA GLY A 26 10.02 -43.14 7.93
C GLY A 26 11.09 -42.28 7.25
N SER A 27 12.23 -42.05 7.91
CA SER A 27 13.33 -41.28 7.31
C SER A 27 13.87 -41.88 6.00
N ASP A 28 13.67 -43.19 5.81
CA ASP A 28 14.02 -43.95 4.60
C ASP A 28 13.01 -43.80 3.44
N GLU A 29 11.82 -43.25 3.71
CA GLU A 29 10.81 -42.94 2.67
C GLU A 29 11.00 -41.54 2.05
N LEU A 30 11.96 -40.76 2.54
CA LEU A 30 12.21 -39.40 2.09
C LEU A 30 13.08 -39.36 0.84
N HIS A 31 12.71 -38.48 -0.09
CA HIS A 31 13.44 -38.26 -1.33
C HIS A 31 14.09 -36.88 -1.33
N ARG A 32 15.08 -36.68 -2.23
CA ARG A 32 15.68 -35.35 -2.43
C ARG A 32 14.59 -34.34 -2.80
N GLY A 33 14.61 -33.19 -2.12
CA GLY A 33 13.62 -32.14 -2.31
C GLY A 33 12.36 -32.30 -1.44
N ASP A 34 12.21 -33.41 -0.70
CA ASP A 34 11.17 -33.51 0.31
C ASP A 34 11.45 -32.48 1.41
N ARG A 35 10.39 -31.84 1.89
CA ARG A 35 10.45 -30.82 2.95
C ARG A 35 10.05 -31.44 4.28
N VAL A 36 10.84 -31.24 5.32
CA VAL A 36 10.64 -31.84 6.64
C VAL A 36 10.44 -30.75 7.70
N LEU A 37 9.30 -30.79 8.40
CA LEU A 37 8.97 -29.87 9.49
C LEU A 37 9.63 -30.30 10.81
N VAL A 38 10.42 -29.41 11.39
CA VAL A 38 11.12 -29.58 12.67
C VAL A 38 10.65 -28.53 13.66
N TYR A 39 10.16 -28.96 14.83
CA TYR A 39 9.75 -28.04 15.90
C TYR A 39 10.91 -27.65 16.82
N PRO A 40 10.80 -26.53 17.57
CA PRO A 40 11.79 -26.14 18.56
C PRO A 40 12.05 -27.26 19.58
N GLY A 41 13.31 -27.52 19.86
CA GLY A 41 13.79 -28.54 20.80
C GLY A 41 13.94 -29.94 20.21
N GLU A 42 13.46 -30.20 19.00
CA GLU A 42 13.53 -31.51 18.36
C GLU A 42 14.88 -31.78 17.68
N ALA A 43 15.22 -33.06 17.58
CA ALA A 43 16.32 -33.50 16.75
C ALA A 43 15.88 -33.51 15.27
N ILE A 44 16.73 -32.99 14.40
CA ILE A 44 16.54 -32.98 12.96
C ILE A 44 16.72 -34.42 12.47
N GLY A 45 15.66 -35.01 11.93
CA GLY A 45 15.67 -36.42 11.50
C GLY A 45 16.34 -36.67 10.13
N VAL A 46 16.82 -35.62 9.45
CA VAL A 46 17.41 -35.67 8.11
C VAL A 46 18.58 -34.70 7.97
N SER A 47 19.44 -34.94 6.97
CA SER A 47 20.43 -33.94 6.55
C SER A 47 19.86 -33.14 5.38
N GLY A 48 20.12 -31.84 5.35
CA GLY A 48 19.54 -30.96 4.35
C GLY A 48 19.84 -29.48 4.60
N GLU A 49 19.05 -28.61 3.98
CA GLU A 49 19.17 -27.16 4.08
C GLU A 49 17.88 -26.56 4.66
N ILE A 50 18.00 -25.60 5.57
CA ILE A 50 16.84 -24.86 6.09
C ILE A 50 16.31 -23.94 4.98
N VAL A 51 15.09 -24.18 4.51
CA VAL A 51 14.44 -23.43 3.42
C VAL A 51 13.30 -22.53 3.89
N GLU A 52 12.82 -22.73 5.12
CA GLU A 52 11.79 -21.92 5.75
C GLU A 52 12.01 -21.91 7.26
N ILE A 53 11.78 -20.76 7.89
CA ILE A 53 11.76 -20.61 9.35
C ILE A 53 10.48 -19.86 9.67
N ASP A 54 9.63 -20.43 10.52
CA ASP A 54 8.43 -19.77 10.99
C ASP A 54 8.79 -18.92 12.22
N PRO A 55 8.70 -17.57 12.12
CA PRO A 55 9.03 -16.66 13.20
C PRO A 55 7.90 -16.51 14.22
N SER A 56 6.87 -17.36 14.20
CA SER A 56 5.81 -17.35 15.22
C SER A 56 6.31 -17.70 16.64
N GLY A 57 7.55 -18.20 16.76
CA GLY A 57 8.32 -18.28 18.02
C GLY A 57 9.30 -17.10 18.19
N ASP A 58 10.03 -17.03 19.30
CA ASP A 58 11.06 -16.01 19.56
C ASP A 58 12.24 -16.16 18.57
N ALA A 59 12.04 -15.69 17.33
CA ALA A 59 12.89 -15.93 16.19
C ALA A 59 14.28 -15.29 16.34
N SER A 60 14.40 -14.31 17.24
CA SER A 60 15.65 -13.65 17.65
C SER A 60 16.72 -14.61 18.19
N GLY A 61 16.37 -15.86 18.47
CA GLY A 61 17.26 -16.86 19.07
C GLY A 61 17.26 -18.24 18.40
N ALA A 62 16.89 -18.35 17.12
CA ALA A 62 16.90 -19.66 16.45
C ALA A 62 18.34 -20.20 16.31
N GLU A 63 18.63 -21.35 16.94
CA GLU A 63 19.96 -21.97 16.94
C GLU A 63 19.89 -23.41 16.44
N VAL A 64 20.88 -23.83 15.67
CA VAL A 64 21.17 -25.25 15.43
C VAL A 64 22.30 -25.65 16.38
N VAL A 65 22.01 -26.63 17.25
CA VAL A 65 23.01 -27.28 18.09
C VAL A 65 23.43 -28.55 17.39
N ALA A 66 24.66 -28.56 16.88
CA ALA A 66 25.23 -29.76 16.29
C ALA A 66 25.28 -30.89 17.33
N SER A 67 25.25 -32.16 16.88
CA SER A 67 25.42 -33.31 17.76
C SER A 67 26.71 -33.28 18.62
N ALA A 68 27.74 -32.53 18.18
CA ALA A 68 28.97 -32.27 18.92
C ALA A 68 28.86 -31.15 19.99
N GLY A 69 27.70 -30.51 20.13
CA GLY A 69 27.43 -29.42 21.08
C GLY A 69 27.75 -28.02 20.56
N GLU A 70 28.25 -27.89 19.33
CA GLU A 70 28.51 -26.60 18.69
C GLU A 70 27.19 -25.89 18.35
N ARG A 71 27.07 -24.62 18.74
CA ARG A 71 25.89 -23.80 18.46
C ARG A 71 26.18 -22.85 17.31
N ARG A 72 25.22 -22.73 16.41
CA ARG A 72 25.27 -21.78 15.29
C ARG A 72 23.88 -21.22 15.01
N PRO A 73 23.78 -19.99 14.46
CA PRO A 73 22.51 -19.43 14.06
C PRO A 73 21.78 -20.35 13.07
N ALA A 74 20.48 -20.53 13.26
CA ALA A 74 19.61 -21.17 12.27
C ALA A 74 19.09 -20.08 11.33
N ALA A 75 19.65 -20.01 10.11
CA ALA A 75 19.22 -19.08 9.07
C ALA A 75 18.84 -19.84 7.79
N LEU A 76 18.08 -19.19 6.89
CA LEU A 76 17.83 -19.73 5.56
C LEU A 76 19.16 -20.04 4.85
N GLY A 77 19.25 -21.22 4.27
CA GLY A 77 20.47 -21.73 3.66
C GLY A 77 21.43 -22.46 4.60
N THR A 78 21.10 -22.55 5.90
CA THR A 78 21.94 -23.29 6.85
C THR A 78 21.85 -24.79 6.59
N THR A 79 22.98 -25.41 6.26
CA THR A 79 23.07 -26.88 6.14
C THR A 79 23.01 -27.53 7.51
N VAL A 80 22.08 -28.46 7.72
CA VAL A 80 21.88 -29.23 8.95
C VAL A 80 22.16 -30.71 8.74
N ARG A 81 22.57 -31.40 9.79
CA ARG A 81 22.75 -32.86 9.77
C ARG A 81 21.63 -33.55 10.53
N ALA A 82 21.41 -34.82 10.19
CA ALA A 82 20.64 -35.69 11.05
C ALA A 82 21.27 -35.71 12.45
N ASP A 83 20.42 -35.69 13.48
CA ASP A 83 20.75 -35.60 14.91
C ASP A 83 21.19 -34.22 15.43
N ASP A 84 21.33 -33.20 14.59
CA ASP A 84 21.41 -31.81 15.06
C ASP A 84 20.09 -31.45 15.78
N ARG A 85 20.10 -30.50 16.73
CA ARG A 85 18.88 -30.02 17.40
C ARG A 85 18.57 -28.59 17.00
N LEU A 86 17.32 -28.34 16.64
CA LEU A 86 16.82 -26.99 16.39
C LEU A 86 16.29 -26.39 17.70
N LEU A 87 16.65 -25.15 18.01
CA LEU A 87 16.15 -24.38 19.16
C LEU A 87 15.53 -23.07 18.68
N GLY A 88 14.62 -22.50 19.49
CA GLY A 88 14.08 -21.14 19.30
C GLY A 88 12.97 -21.01 18.25
N ALA A 89 12.99 -21.78 17.16
CA ALA A 89 12.01 -21.66 16.08
C ALA A 89 11.59 -23.00 15.46
N THR A 90 10.47 -22.96 14.73
CA THR A 90 10.05 -24.05 13.84
C THR A 90 10.70 -23.83 12.48
N ALA A 91 11.25 -24.87 11.86
CA ALA A 91 11.87 -24.77 10.55
C ALA A 91 11.46 -25.90 9.61
N VAL A 92 11.56 -25.63 8.31
CA VAL A 92 11.43 -26.63 7.25
C VAL A 92 12.80 -26.90 6.66
N VAL A 93 13.21 -28.16 6.69
CA VAL A 93 14.47 -28.65 6.13
C VAL A 93 14.19 -29.37 4.83
N GLU A 94 14.77 -28.91 3.72
CA GLU A 94 14.73 -29.61 2.44
C GLU A 94 15.81 -30.70 2.40
N VAL A 95 15.43 -31.94 2.10
CA VAL A 95 16.32 -33.10 2.13
C VAL A 95 17.35 -33.04 1.00
N ASP A 96 18.63 -33.02 1.37
CA ASP A 96 19.73 -33.08 0.43
C ASP A 96 19.94 -34.50 -0.09
N GLY A 97 19.99 -34.65 -1.42
CA GLY A 97 20.24 -35.93 -2.07
C GLY A 97 21.69 -36.42 -2.00
N ALA A 98 22.53 -35.83 -1.17
CA ALA A 98 23.95 -36.14 -1.08
C ALA A 98 24.24 -37.28 -0.09
N PHE A 99 23.60 -38.44 -0.29
CA PHE A 99 24.05 -39.69 0.31
C PHE A 99 24.61 -40.59 -0.80
N LEU A 100 25.90 -40.42 -1.11
CA LEU A 100 26.77 -41.51 -1.60
C LEU A 100 28.25 -41.06 -1.67
N VAL A 101 29.08 -41.80 -0.91
CA VAL A 101 30.55 -41.98 -0.94
C VAL A 101 31.43 -41.08 -0.05
N PRO A 102 31.72 -41.49 1.20
CA PRO A 102 32.87 -41.00 1.96
C PRO A 102 34.12 -41.81 1.55
N LEU A 103 34.69 -41.54 0.38
CA LEU A 103 35.95 -42.15 -0.07
C LEU A 103 36.51 -41.30 -1.21
N LEU A 104 37.17 -40.16 -0.88
CA LEU A 104 38.19 -39.46 -1.69
C LEU A 104 38.57 -38.05 -1.19
N ALA A 105 38.24 -37.65 0.05
CA ALA A 105 38.63 -36.33 0.58
C ALA A 105 40.03 -36.29 1.24
N SER A 106 40.93 -37.23 0.93
CA SER A 106 42.28 -37.29 1.52
C SER A 106 43.44 -37.00 0.55
N SER A 107 43.19 -36.51 -0.67
CA SER A 107 44.25 -36.37 -1.69
C SER A 107 44.46 -34.97 -2.31
N LEU A 108 43.91 -33.89 -1.74
CA LEU A 108 44.15 -32.52 -2.26
C LEU A 108 44.62 -31.52 -1.19
N ARG A 109 45.46 -31.97 -0.25
CA ARG A 109 46.41 -31.07 0.42
C ARG A 109 47.69 -31.02 -0.42
N GLY A 110 47.76 -30.02 -1.30
CA GLY A 110 49.05 -29.57 -1.82
C GLY A 110 49.03 -29.13 -3.27
N VAL A 111 48.49 -27.95 -3.57
CA VAL A 111 49.12 -27.01 -4.52
C VAL A 111 48.82 -25.60 -4.05
N ALA A 112 49.78 -24.98 -3.38
CA ALA A 112 49.84 -23.55 -3.20
C ALA A 112 50.17 -22.91 -4.55
N ASN A 113 49.26 -22.13 -5.12
CA ASN A 113 49.60 -21.08 -6.07
C ASN A 113 48.49 -20.01 -6.11
N SER A 114 48.71 -18.94 -5.35
CA SER A 114 47.84 -17.77 -5.17
C SER A 114 47.67 -16.89 -6.41
N ARG A 115 48.23 -17.28 -7.57
CA ARG A 115 48.21 -16.45 -8.79
C ARG A 115 47.04 -16.74 -9.74
N VAL A 116 46.42 -17.92 -9.64
CA VAL A 116 45.29 -18.29 -10.52
C VAL A 116 43.96 -17.81 -9.95
N ALA A 117 43.78 -17.84 -8.62
CA ALA A 117 42.58 -17.34 -7.95
C ALA A 117 42.45 -15.80 -8.07
N VAL A 118 43.56 -15.07 -7.99
CA VAL A 118 43.57 -13.60 -8.14
C VAL A 118 43.33 -13.19 -9.61
N ALA A 119 43.81 -13.97 -10.59
CA ALA A 119 43.53 -13.69 -12.00
C ALA A 119 42.05 -13.91 -12.35
N ALA A 120 41.39 -14.93 -11.78
CA ALA A 120 39.96 -15.15 -11.97
C ALA A 120 39.11 -14.02 -11.33
N LEU A 121 39.51 -13.52 -10.16
CA LEU A 121 38.82 -12.41 -9.48
C LEU A 121 39.00 -11.08 -10.21
N VAL A 122 40.19 -10.80 -10.77
CA VAL A 122 40.46 -9.56 -11.52
C VAL A 122 39.75 -9.53 -12.87
N VAL A 123 39.55 -10.68 -13.53
CA VAL A 123 38.75 -10.76 -14.76
C VAL A 123 37.25 -10.60 -14.47
N LEU A 124 36.77 -11.08 -13.32
CA LEU A 124 35.37 -10.91 -12.91
C LEU A 124 35.03 -9.44 -12.56
N VAL A 125 35.95 -8.74 -11.88
CA VAL A 125 35.78 -7.32 -11.51
C VAL A 125 35.95 -6.39 -12.72
N ALA A 126 36.80 -6.75 -13.70
CA ALA A 126 36.96 -5.98 -14.92
C ALA A 126 35.74 -6.09 -15.87
N LEU A 127 34.98 -7.19 -15.82
CA LEU A 127 33.75 -7.37 -16.62
C LEU A 127 32.53 -6.65 -16.02
N LEU A 128 32.54 -6.37 -14.71
CA LEU A 128 31.48 -5.61 -14.03
C LEU A 128 31.72 -4.09 -14.07
N GLY A 129 32.92 -3.63 -14.42
CA GLY A 129 33.33 -2.22 -14.38
C GLY A 129 33.26 -1.45 -15.70
N SER A 130 32.98 -2.08 -16.85
CA SER A 130 32.81 -1.36 -18.11
C SER A 130 31.36 -0.91 -18.27
N GLY A 131 31.04 0.25 -17.70
CA GLY A 131 29.78 0.96 -17.94
C GLY A 131 29.53 1.17 -19.43
N LEU A 132 28.45 0.58 -19.92
CA LEU A 132 27.72 1.03 -21.09
C LEU A 132 26.27 1.21 -20.65
N GLY A 133 25.90 2.47 -20.44
CA GLY A 133 24.54 2.86 -20.12
C GLY A 133 23.62 2.65 -21.32
N VAL A 134 22.53 1.91 -21.10
CA VAL A 134 21.30 1.99 -21.87
C VAL A 134 20.15 1.71 -20.89
N TYR A 135 19.35 2.74 -20.59
CA TYR A 135 18.03 2.59 -20.00
C TYR A 135 17.10 1.98 -21.07
N ALA A 136 16.74 0.71 -20.91
CA ALA A 136 15.55 0.08 -21.49
C ALA A 136 15.23 -1.21 -20.70
N PRO A 137 13.95 -1.57 -20.52
CA PRO A 137 13.53 -2.56 -19.51
C PRO A 137 13.91 -3.99 -19.88
N ILE A 138 14.24 -4.76 -18.85
CA ILE A 138 14.55 -6.19 -18.87
C ILE A 138 13.27 -6.99 -19.18
N GLY A 139 12.92 -7.07 -20.46
CA GLY A 139 11.81 -7.89 -20.95
C GLY A 139 12.21 -9.00 -21.92
N ALA A 140 13.49 -9.15 -22.27
CA ALA A 140 13.89 -9.89 -23.47
C ALA A 140 14.85 -11.09 -23.27
N PHE A 141 14.87 -11.72 -22.09
CA PHE A 141 15.78 -12.88 -21.85
C PHE A 141 15.10 -14.20 -21.48
N LEU A 142 13.77 -14.27 -21.49
CA LEU A 142 13.05 -15.55 -21.46
C LEU A 142 12.41 -15.73 -22.83
N GLY A 143 12.89 -16.71 -23.59
CA GLY A 143 12.44 -17.03 -24.95
C GLY A 143 10.98 -17.48 -25.02
N LEU A 144 10.07 -16.53 -24.82
CA LEU A 144 8.68 -16.61 -25.23
C LEU A 144 8.61 -16.11 -26.67
N THR A 145 8.23 -17.02 -27.56
CA THR A 145 7.83 -16.77 -28.94
C THR A 145 7.07 -15.46 -29.10
N GLU A 146 7.47 -14.63 -30.08
CA GLU A 146 6.68 -13.53 -30.64
C GLU A 146 5.29 -14.05 -31.07
N ASN A 147 4.36 -14.11 -30.14
CA ASN A 147 2.94 -14.19 -30.46
C ASN A 147 2.53 -12.80 -30.93
N GLY A 148 1.91 -12.76 -32.10
CA GLY A 148 1.69 -11.56 -32.90
C GLY A 148 1.19 -10.37 -32.10
N THR A 149 1.72 -9.19 -32.43
CA THR A 149 1.19 -7.89 -32.04
C THR A 149 -0.28 -7.84 -32.44
N GLU A 150 -1.16 -8.22 -31.53
CA GLU A 150 -2.60 -8.10 -31.69
C GLU A 150 -2.86 -6.60 -31.88
N ALA A 151 -3.34 -6.23 -33.07
CA ALA A 151 -3.57 -4.83 -33.41
C ALA A 151 -4.45 -4.22 -32.30
N ALA A 152 -4.02 -3.09 -31.74
CA ALA A 152 -4.79 -2.38 -30.73
C ALA A 152 -6.24 -2.22 -31.25
N PRO A 153 -7.24 -2.58 -30.45
CA PRO A 153 -8.62 -2.54 -30.92
C PRO A 153 -8.94 -1.13 -31.39
N THR A 154 -9.42 -1.02 -32.63
CA THR A 154 -9.86 0.26 -33.20
C THR A 154 -11.06 0.77 -32.40
N VAL A 155 -10.89 1.87 -31.67
CA VAL A 155 -11.99 2.50 -30.94
C VAL A 155 -12.91 3.20 -31.96
N PRO A 156 -14.23 2.90 -31.97
CA PRO A 156 -15.15 3.57 -32.88
C PRO A 156 -15.26 5.07 -32.53
N PRO A 157 -15.49 5.96 -33.51
CA PRO A 157 -15.75 7.37 -33.23
C PRO A 157 -17.01 7.55 -32.38
N ALA A 158 -17.10 8.67 -31.65
CA ALA A 158 -18.27 8.97 -30.83
C ALA A 158 -19.54 9.04 -31.70
N PRO A 159 -20.66 8.42 -31.26
CA PRO A 159 -21.90 8.48 -32.02
C PRO A 159 -22.47 9.90 -31.98
N PRO A 160 -23.10 10.38 -33.07
CA PRO A 160 -23.68 11.71 -33.12
C PRO A 160 -24.76 11.88 -32.05
N VAL A 161 -24.83 13.08 -31.44
CA VAL A 161 -25.81 13.40 -30.41
C VAL A 161 -26.89 14.33 -30.94
N GLU A 162 -28.14 14.04 -30.58
CA GLU A 162 -29.27 14.93 -30.80
C GLU A 162 -29.39 15.95 -29.66
N VAL A 163 -29.41 17.23 -30.03
CA VAL A 163 -29.49 18.35 -29.09
C VAL A 163 -30.68 19.22 -29.47
N ALA A 164 -31.60 19.38 -28.54
CA ALA A 164 -32.73 20.29 -28.69
C ALA A 164 -32.30 21.72 -28.28
N PRO A 165 -32.86 22.77 -28.91
CA PRO A 165 -32.58 24.14 -28.51
C PRO A 165 -32.98 24.39 -27.04
N PRO A 166 -32.22 25.22 -26.30
CA PRO A 166 -32.59 25.63 -24.96
C PRO A 166 -33.97 26.26 -24.93
N ARG A 167 -34.77 25.97 -23.90
CA ARG A 167 -36.05 26.65 -23.72
C ARG A 167 -35.80 28.09 -23.26
N PRO A 168 -36.41 29.11 -23.88
CA PRO A 168 -36.21 30.49 -23.47
C PRO A 168 -36.64 30.68 -22.02
N VAL A 169 -35.71 31.22 -21.22
CA VAL A 169 -35.88 31.51 -19.79
C VAL A 169 -36.87 32.67 -19.64
N GLY A 170 -38.16 32.38 -19.74
CA GLY A 170 -39.22 33.39 -19.78
C GLY A 170 -40.60 32.87 -20.17
N SER A 171 -40.69 31.67 -20.75
CA SER A 171 -41.96 30.96 -20.87
C SER A 171 -42.32 30.36 -19.51
N LEU A 172 -42.99 31.13 -18.65
CA LEU A 172 -43.70 30.60 -17.49
C LEU A 172 -44.72 29.57 -17.98
N ASP A 173 -44.33 28.30 -17.94
CA ASP A 173 -45.24 27.19 -18.13
C ASP A 173 -46.27 27.29 -17.00
N ARG A 174 -47.50 27.67 -17.35
CA ARG A 174 -48.61 27.81 -16.41
C ARG A 174 -48.84 26.41 -15.84
N THR A 175 -48.33 26.17 -14.63
CA THR A 175 -48.52 24.92 -13.89
C THR A 175 -50.00 24.58 -13.85
N GLU A 176 -50.42 23.60 -14.64
CA GLU A 176 -51.75 23.01 -14.48
C GLU A 176 -51.77 22.34 -13.10
N THR A 177 -52.45 23.02 -12.17
CA THR A 177 -52.72 22.51 -10.83
C THR A 177 -53.62 21.27 -10.98
N PRO A 178 -53.22 20.08 -10.52
CA PRO A 178 -54.13 18.94 -10.52
C PRO A 178 -55.28 19.25 -9.56
N SER A 179 -56.50 19.23 -10.10
CA SER A 179 -57.74 19.43 -9.35
C SER A 179 -57.92 18.30 -8.34
N SER A 180 -57.67 18.57 -7.05
CA SER A 180 -58.00 17.69 -5.94
C SER A 180 -59.44 17.93 -5.51
N THR A 181 -60.27 16.89 -5.58
CA THR A 181 -61.64 16.91 -5.03
C THR A 181 -61.63 16.23 -3.67
N ASP A 182 -61.77 17.07 -2.65
CA ASP A 182 -62.44 16.94 -1.35
C ASP A 182 -62.76 15.55 -0.74
N GLY A 183 -62.48 15.44 0.57
CA GLY A 183 -62.94 14.33 1.41
C GLY A 183 -62.25 14.17 2.77
N THR A 184 -62.38 15.17 3.67
CA THR A 184 -62.10 15.05 5.13
C THR A 184 -63.40 14.63 5.84
N PRO A 185 -63.43 13.77 6.89
CA PRO A 185 -63.21 14.24 8.27
C PRO A 185 -62.52 13.28 9.29
N THR A 186 -61.66 13.92 10.09
CA THR A 186 -61.56 13.85 11.57
C THR A 186 -61.14 12.56 12.27
N GLY A 187 -60.05 12.66 13.05
CA GLY A 187 -59.70 11.67 14.08
C GLY A 187 -58.43 11.98 14.87
N THR A 188 -58.49 12.96 15.78
CA THR A 188 -57.56 13.17 16.89
C THR A 188 -57.33 11.88 17.69
N VAL A 189 -56.08 11.53 18.04
CA VAL A 189 -55.61 11.12 19.40
C VAL A 189 -54.07 11.00 19.40
N VAL A 190 -53.45 11.72 20.34
CA VAL A 190 -52.08 11.58 20.90
C VAL A 190 -52.16 10.51 22.01
N PRO A 191 -51.22 9.54 22.15
CA PRO A 191 -50.05 9.80 22.99
C PRO A 191 -48.75 9.03 22.69
N THR A 192 -47.65 9.69 23.08
CA THR A 192 -46.35 9.11 23.51
C THR A 192 -46.58 8.18 24.72
N PRO A 193 -45.82 7.08 24.86
CA PRO A 193 -44.70 7.14 25.82
C PRO A 193 -43.45 6.34 25.42
N SER A 194 -42.36 6.74 26.08
CA SER A 194 -41.07 6.08 26.25
C SER A 194 -41.18 4.63 26.75
N GLY A 195 -40.16 3.80 26.47
CA GLY A 195 -40.04 2.51 27.15
C GLY A 195 -38.95 1.60 26.58
N GLU A 196 -37.82 1.64 27.25
CA GLU A 196 -36.59 0.85 27.18
C GLU A 196 -36.79 -0.68 27.39
N THR A 197 -35.71 -1.42 27.06
CA THR A 197 -35.25 -2.74 27.59
C THR A 197 -35.72 -4.09 27.01
N GLN A 198 -34.77 -4.70 26.28
CA GLN A 198 -34.25 -6.09 26.35
C GLN A 198 -34.98 -7.32 25.75
N PRO A 199 -34.19 -8.37 25.38
CA PRO A 199 -34.54 -9.35 24.36
C PRO A 199 -35.13 -10.64 24.94
N SER A 200 -35.85 -11.37 24.10
CA SER A 200 -36.24 -12.76 24.36
C SER A 200 -36.01 -13.60 23.11
N ASP A 201 -35.24 -14.65 23.30
CA ASP A 201 -34.93 -15.73 22.37
C ASP A 201 -36.17 -16.49 21.88
N GLY A 202 -36.01 -17.04 20.67
CA GLY A 202 -36.42 -18.40 20.34
C GLY A 202 -37.91 -18.67 20.12
N VAL A 203 -38.25 -19.11 18.90
CA VAL A 203 -38.75 -20.48 18.64
C VAL A 203 -39.11 -20.63 17.16
N THR A 204 -38.55 -21.67 16.57
CA THR A 204 -38.85 -22.29 15.28
C THR A 204 -40.28 -22.84 15.23
N THR A 205 -41.02 -22.58 14.15
CA THR A 205 -41.93 -23.60 13.58
C THR A 205 -42.24 -23.32 12.12
N THR A 206 -41.81 -24.26 11.28
CA THR A 206 -42.38 -24.69 10.01
C THR A 206 -43.88 -24.98 10.21
N ASP A 207 -44.77 -24.52 9.33
CA ASP A 207 -45.42 -25.41 8.37
C ASP A 207 -46.32 -24.69 7.35
N SER A 208 -46.41 -25.37 6.21
CA SER A 208 -47.20 -25.06 5.02
C SER A 208 -48.70 -25.09 5.30
N VAL A 209 -49.52 -24.48 4.41
CA VAL A 209 -50.70 -25.09 3.73
C VAL A 209 -51.63 -24.02 3.11
N GLU A 210 -51.91 -24.25 1.82
CA GLU A 210 -53.12 -23.98 1.01
C GLU A 210 -53.69 -22.55 0.79
N THR A 211 -53.52 -22.11 -0.45
CA THR A 211 -54.50 -21.45 -1.35
C THR A 211 -55.86 -22.21 -1.34
N PRO A 212 -57.06 -21.57 -1.31
CA PRO A 212 -57.67 -21.07 -2.57
C PRO A 212 -58.69 -19.91 -2.50
N GLY A 213 -58.85 -19.21 -3.64
CA GLY A 213 -60.00 -18.35 -3.97
C GLY A 213 -59.97 -16.96 -3.33
N ASP A 214 -60.46 -15.87 -3.89
CA ASP A 214 -61.52 -15.73 -4.89
C ASP A 214 -61.45 -14.31 -5.50
N ALA A 215 -62.16 -14.15 -6.62
CA ALA A 215 -62.19 -13.01 -7.51
C ALA A 215 -62.60 -11.68 -6.85
N THR A 216 -62.02 -10.56 -7.29
CA THR A 216 -62.71 -9.25 -7.29
C THR A 216 -62.26 -8.36 -8.46
N SER A 217 -63.27 -8.08 -9.28
CA SER A 217 -63.46 -7.12 -10.37
C SER A 217 -62.59 -5.85 -10.39
N THR A 218 -61.92 -5.59 -11.52
CA THR A 218 -61.35 -4.29 -11.89
C THR A 218 -62.43 -3.42 -12.58
N PRO A 219 -62.71 -2.19 -12.14
CA PRO A 219 -63.58 -1.29 -12.89
C PRO A 219 -62.85 -0.71 -14.11
N ARG A 220 -63.47 -0.90 -15.29
CA ARG A 220 -63.06 -0.34 -16.58
C ARG A 220 -63.42 1.15 -16.63
N ALA A 221 -62.45 2.05 -16.46
CA ALA A 221 -62.65 3.47 -16.70
C ALA A 221 -62.74 3.76 -18.22
N THR A 222 -63.80 4.44 -18.63
CA THR A 222 -64.03 4.91 -19.99
C THR A 222 -63.22 6.20 -20.22
N PRO A 223 -62.39 6.32 -21.28
CA PRO A 223 -61.71 7.58 -21.58
C PRO A 223 -62.73 8.60 -22.11
N VAL A 224 -62.86 9.73 -21.41
CA VAL A 224 -63.57 10.92 -21.90
C VAL A 224 -62.64 11.66 -22.85
N GLN A 225 -62.96 11.68 -24.14
CA GLN A 225 -62.28 12.54 -25.12
C GLN A 225 -62.82 13.96 -24.98
N ILE A 226 -61.99 14.87 -24.48
CA ILE A 226 -62.24 16.32 -24.53
C ILE A 226 -61.56 16.83 -25.81
N THR A 227 -62.37 17.16 -26.82
CA THR A 227 -61.91 17.85 -28.04
C THR A 227 -61.82 19.35 -27.75
N LEU A 228 -60.61 19.87 -27.56
CA LEU A 228 -60.35 21.31 -27.53
C LEU A 228 -59.98 21.76 -28.95
N SER A 229 -60.89 22.48 -29.60
CA SER A 229 -60.64 23.13 -30.89
C SER A 229 -59.95 24.48 -30.66
N PHE A 230 -58.66 24.55 -30.94
CA PHE A 230 -57.94 25.82 -31.03
C PHE A 230 -57.99 26.35 -32.47
N PRO A 231 -58.20 27.66 -32.69
CA PRO A 231 -58.15 28.24 -34.03
C PRO A 231 -56.73 28.15 -34.59
N ASP A 232 -56.62 27.44 -35.72
CA ASP A 232 -55.40 27.25 -36.50
C ASP A 232 -55.00 28.58 -37.15
N ARG A 233 -54.15 29.35 -36.47
CA ARG A 233 -53.45 30.50 -37.05
C ARG A 233 -52.09 30.02 -37.54
N THR A 234 -52.06 29.50 -38.76
CA THR A 234 -50.84 29.20 -39.49
C THR A 234 -50.26 30.50 -40.08
N GLU A 235 -49.65 31.34 -39.25
CA GLU A 235 -48.80 32.43 -39.74
C GLU A 235 -47.44 31.84 -40.10
N THR A 236 -47.31 31.33 -41.33
CA THR A 236 -46.03 30.93 -41.93
C THR A 236 -45.22 32.20 -42.23
N SER A 237 -44.52 32.72 -41.23
CA SER A 237 -43.48 33.71 -41.45
C SER A 237 -42.28 33.00 -42.08
N GLU A 238 -41.91 33.40 -43.30
CA GLU A 238 -40.68 32.94 -43.97
C GLU A 238 -39.47 33.35 -43.10
N ARG A 239 -38.96 32.39 -42.32
CA ARG A 239 -37.76 32.58 -41.48
C ARG A 239 -36.56 32.62 -42.42
N THR A 240 -35.81 33.72 -42.41
CA THR A 240 -34.53 33.79 -43.11
C THR A 240 -33.60 32.73 -42.50
N PRO A 241 -32.96 31.87 -43.30
CA PRO A 241 -32.07 30.85 -42.76
C PRO A 241 -30.93 31.50 -41.97
N PRO A 242 -30.56 30.97 -40.80
CA PRO A 242 -29.52 31.53 -39.96
C PRO A 242 -28.17 31.54 -40.69
N VAL A 243 -27.35 32.55 -40.39
CA VAL A 243 -25.97 32.62 -40.90
C VAL A 243 -25.12 31.64 -40.11
N PRO A 244 -24.46 30.65 -40.75
CA PRO A 244 -23.64 29.68 -40.03
C PRO A 244 -22.43 30.34 -39.36
N VAL A 245 -22.10 29.89 -38.15
CA VAL A 245 -20.93 30.37 -37.39
C VAL A 245 -19.72 29.46 -37.61
N ASP A 246 -18.52 30.05 -37.66
CA ASP A 246 -17.27 29.28 -37.65
C ASP A 246 -16.92 28.95 -36.20
N VAL A 247 -16.85 27.65 -35.85
CA VAL A 247 -16.73 27.14 -34.49
C VAL A 247 -15.53 26.20 -34.37
N SER A 248 -14.73 26.38 -33.32
CA SER A 248 -13.57 25.54 -33.00
C SER A 248 -13.63 25.08 -31.54
N LEU A 249 -13.36 23.79 -31.32
CA LEU A 249 -13.35 23.15 -30.01
C LEU A 249 -12.05 22.35 -29.86
N ARG A 250 -11.38 22.52 -28.72
CA ARG A 250 -10.16 21.77 -28.36
C ARG A 250 -10.27 21.21 -26.95
N ILE A 251 -9.71 20.02 -26.74
CA ILE A 251 -9.54 19.39 -25.43
C ILE A 251 -8.03 19.31 -25.16
N ASP A 252 -7.57 20.07 -24.17
CA ASP A 252 -6.15 20.22 -23.83
C ASP A 252 -5.69 19.17 -22.82
N GLU A 253 -6.52 18.81 -21.83
CA GLU A 253 -6.28 17.79 -20.80
C GLU A 253 -7.59 17.07 -20.41
N ALA A 254 -7.51 15.79 -20.11
CA ALA A 254 -8.64 14.97 -19.68
C ALA A 254 -8.28 13.85 -18.70
N ASP A 255 -7.01 13.68 -18.33
CA ASP A 255 -6.58 12.63 -17.41
C ASP A 255 -7.16 12.88 -16.00
N PRO A 256 -7.87 11.89 -15.40
CA PRO A 256 -8.30 12.01 -14.02
C PRO A 256 -7.09 11.96 -13.07
N ALA A 257 -7.23 12.53 -11.87
CA ALA A 257 -6.21 12.41 -10.85
C ALA A 257 -5.96 10.93 -10.49
N PRO A 258 -4.72 10.54 -10.09
CA PRO A 258 -4.45 9.16 -9.65
C PRO A 258 -5.35 8.75 -8.48
N ILE A 259 -5.99 7.58 -8.61
CA ILE A 259 -6.92 7.04 -7.62
C ILE A 259 -6.21 5.98 -6.80
N ARG A 260 -6.29 6.07 -5.47
CA ARG A 260 -5.79 5.04 -4.55
C ARG A 260 -6.96 4.36 -3.86
N THR A 261 -6.98 3.03 -3.88
CA THR A 261 -8.02 2.22 -3.23
C THR A 261 -7.37 1.04 -2.52
N THR A 262 -8.02 0.52 -1.49
CA THR A 262 -7.47 -0.56 -0.68
C THR A 262 -7.64 -1.95 -1.28
N ASP A 263 -8.70 -2.15 -2.06
CA ASP A 263 -9.04 -3.45 -2.67
C ASP A 263 -8.97 -3.41 -4.19
N GLY A 264 -8.64 -2.25 -4.78
CA GLY A 264 -8.60 -2.07 -6.22
C GLY A 264 -9.95 -1.82 -6.88
N THR A 265 -11.05 -1.80 -6.11
CA THR A 265 -12.41 -1.62 -6.64
C THR A 265 -12.76 -0.15 -6.79
N LEU A 266 -13.63 0.17 -7.76
CA LEU A 266 -14.00 1.56 -8.04
C LEU A 266 -15.51 1.72 -8.13
N GLY A 267 -16.03 2.66 -7.33
CA GLY A 267 -17.41 3.13 -7.49
C GLY A 267 -17.55 4.14 -8.63
N THR A 268 -16.54 4.99 -8.86
CA THR A 268 -16.57 6.10 -9.81
C THR A 268 -15.16 6.50 -10.25
N VAL A 269 -15.02 6.92 -11.50
CA VAL A 269 -13.83 7.60 -12.05
C VAL A 269 -14.27 8.99 -12.49
N SER A 270 -13.61 10.03 -12.00
CA SER A 270 -13.95 11.43 -12.30
C SER A 270 -12.69 12.28 -12.52
N GLY A 271 -12.85 13.36 -13.29
CA GLY A 271 -11.78 14.29 -13.61
C GLY A 271 -12.32 15.57 -14.25
N THR A 272 -11.43 16.53 -14.47
CA THR A 272 -11.76 17.78 -15.17
C THR A 272 -11.41 17.64 -16.65
N VAL A 273 -12.31 18.09 -17.53
CA VAL A 273 -12.05 18.18 -18.96
C VAL A 273 -11.63 19.62 -19.26
N GLU A 274 -10.34 19.83 -19.52
CA GLU A 274 -9.79 21.14 -19.84
C GLU A 274 -9.76 21.38 -21.35
N GLY A 275 -9.98 22.63 -21.74
CA GLY A 275 -10.00 23.02 -23.13
C GLY A 275 -10.84 24.28 -23.35
N GLU A 276 -11.10 24.58 -24.61
CA GLU A 276 -11.72 25.83 -25.01
C GLU A 276 -12.65 25.63 -26.21
N LEU A 277 -13.80 26.30 -26.16
CA LEU A 277 -14.72 26.47 -27.27
C LEU A 277 -14.68 27.93 -27.73
N THR A 278 -14.38 28.15 -29.02
CA THR A 278 -14.36 29.46 -29.66
C THR A 278 -15.24 29.50 -30.90
N TRP A 279 -15.81 30.66 -31.24
CA TRP A 279 -16.55 30.84 -32.48
C TRP A 279 -16.57 32.31 -32.94
N THR A 280 -16.93 32.53 -34.20
CA THR A 280 -17.21 33.86 -34.76
C THR A 280 -18.65 33.95 -35.29
N GLY A 281 -19.36 35.01 -34.90
CA GLY A 281 -20.77 35.23 -35.23
C GLY A 281 -21.65 35.41 -33.98
N SER A 282 -22.97 35.41 -34.16
CA SER A 282 -23.95 35.50 -33.06
C SER A 282 -24.45 34.12 -32.66
N ALA A 283 -24.29 33.79 -31.39
CA ALA A 283 -24.97 32.69 -30.72
C ALA A 283 -25.41 33.22 -29.35
N THR A 284 -26.59 32.83 -28.89
CA THR A 284 -27.11 33.17 -27.55
C THR A 284 -26.77 32.10 -26.54
N ASP A 285 -26.71 30.83 -26.98
CA ASP A 285 -26.50 29.68 -26.12
C ASP A 285 -25.57 28.66 -26.76
N ALA A 286 -24.80 27.96 -25.93
CA ALA A 286 -24.07 26.77 -26.34
C ALA A 286 -24.46 25.59 -25.45
N VAL A 287 -24.79 24.46 -26.07
CA VAL A 287 -25.02 23.20 -25.36
C VAL A 287 -23.79 22.31 -25.52
N LEU A 288 -23.17 21.97 -24.40
CA LEU A 288 -22.05 21.04 -24.32
C LEU A 288 -22.57 19.66 -23.92
N VAL A 289 -22.27 18.65 -24.73
CA VAL A 289 -22.55 17.25 -24.42
C VAL A 289 -21.24 16.49 -24.30
N VAL A 290 -21.04 15.82 -23.17
CA VAL A 290 -19.86 15.00 -22.90
C VAL A 290 -20.26 13.54 -22.98
N GLN A 291 -19.55 12.80 -23.83
CA GLN A 291 -19.64 11.34 -23.90
C GLN A 291 -18.31 10.73 -23.48
N THR A 292 -18.35 9.59 -22.80
CA THR A 292 -17.15 8.82 -22.45
C THR A 292 -17.23 7.41 -23.01
N TRP A 293 -16.09 6.88 -23.43
CA TRP A 293 -15.93 5.51 -23.90
C TRP A 293 -15.14 4.70 -22.89
N THR A 294 -15.66 3.52 -22.56
CA THR A 294 -14.93 2.45 -21.86
C THR A 294 -14.85 1.23 -22.76
N ARG A 295 -13.82 0.39 -22.56
CA ARG A 295 -13.61 -0.82 -23.37
C ARG A 295 -14.81 -1.77 -23.35
N ASP A 296 -15.47 -1.88 -22.20
CA ASP A 296 -16.50 -2.89 -21.97
C ASP A 296 -17.92 -2.38 -22.29
N ASP A 297 -18.16 -1.07 -22.22
CA ASP A 297 -19.51 -0.49 -22.33
C ASP A 297 -19.67 0.51 -23.49
N GLY A 298 -18.60 0.84 -24.21
CA GLY A 298 -18.64 1.78 -25.32
C GLY A 298 -18.97 3.22 -24.91
N TRP A 299 -19.41 4.03 -25.89
CA TRP A 299 -19.74 5.45 -25.70
C TRP A 299 -21.04 5.63 -24.91
N THR A 300 -21.05 6.55 -23.96
CA THR A 300 -22.25 6.95 -23.21
C THR A 300 -22.20 8.43 -22.87
N GLU A 301 -23.33 9.13 -22.99
CA GLU A 301 -23.47 10.51 -22.51
C GLU A 301 -23.42 10.53 -20.99
N VAL A 302 -22.46 11.27 -20.43
CA VAL A 302 -22.26 11.41 -18.99
C VAL A 302 -22.64 12.78 -18.46
N ARG A 303 -22.64 13.80 -19.32
CA ARG A 303 -22.94 15.17 -18.91
C ARG A 303 -23.50 15.99 -20.06
N ARG A 304 -24.46 16.86 -19.73
CA ARG A 304 -25.03 17.87 -20.63
C ARG A 304 -25.19 19.18 -19.88
N VAL A 305 -24.65 20.27 -20.43
CA VAL A 305 -24.73 21.61 -19.85
C VAL A 305 -25.10 22.62 -20.93
N THR A 306 -25.99 23.55 -20.60
CA THR A 306 -26.23 24.74 -21.41
C THR A 306 -25.51 25.92 -20.76
N VAL A 307 -24.73 26.66 -21.55
CA VAL A 307 -24.04 27.87 -21.12
C VAL A 307 -24.47 29.06 -21.97
N ASP A 308 -24.53 30.23 -21.34
CA ASP A 308 -24.70 31.49 -22.05
C ASP A 308 -23.51 31.69 -23.00
N ALA A 309 -23.79 31.96 -24.27
CA ALA A 309 -22.76 31.95 -25.31
C ALA A 309 -21.95 33.26 -25.33
N THR A 310 -20.95 33.36 -24.46
CA THR A 310 -19.84 34.32 -24.60
C THR A 310 -18.57 33.60 -25.01
N SER A 311 -18.03 33.92 -26.19
CA SER A 311 -16.78 33.33 -26.69
C SER A 311 -15.56 34.09 -26.17
N PRO A 312 -14.50 33.43 -25.68
CA PRO A 312 -14.34 31.97 -25.56
C PRO A 312 -15.03 31.37 -24.32
N VAL A 313 -15.39 30.09 -24.39
CA VAL A 313 -15.90 29.29 -23.25
C VAL A 313 -14.83 28.31 -22.78
N SER A 314 -14.49 28.38 -21.50
CA SER A 314 -13.63 27.41 -20.79
C SER A 314 -14.42 26.13 -20.51
N LEU A 315 -13.91 24.97 -20.95
CA LEU A 315 -14.56 23.69 -20.70
C LEU A 315 -14.53 23.32 -19.21
N ALA A 316 -13.45 23.64 -18.51
CA ALA A 316 -13.31 23.36 -17.08
C ALA A 316 -14.34 24.13 -16.25
N ASP A 317 -14.57 25.41 -16.57
CA ASP A 317 -15.56 26.25 -15.85
C ASP A 317 -17.00 25.83 -16.19
N ALA A 318 -17.26 25.47 -17.45
CA ALA A 318 -18.58 25.08 -17.92
C ALA A 318 -19.00 23.68 -17.43
N LEU A 319 -18.07 22.72 -17.44
CA LEU A 319 -18.34 21.33 -17.11
C LEU A 319 -18.05 21.00 -15.64
N GLY A 320 -17.10 21.68 -15.00
CA GLY A 320 -16.60 21.30 -13.69
C GLY A 320 -16.09 19.85 -13.66
N GLU A 321 -16.21 19.19 -12.50
CA GLU A 321 -15.90 17.77 -12.37
C GLU A 321 -16.85 16.92 -13.22
N THR A 322 -16.27 16.05 -14.04
CA THR A 322 -16.97 15.15 -14.95
C THR A 322 -16.76 13.71 -14.51
N VAL A 323 -17.86 12.97 -14.34
CA VAL A 323 -17.83 11.53 -14.04
C VAL A 323 -17.61 10.76 -15.34
N TYR A 324 -16.42 10.18 -15.53
CA TYR A 324 -16.09 9.41 -16.73
C TYR A 324 -16.74 8.03 -16.74
N ALA A 325 -16.81 7.39 -15.58
CA ALA A 325 -17.45 6.10 -15.41
C ALA A 325 -17.97 5.94 -13.97
N SER A 326 -19.11 5.29 -13.80
CA SER A 326 -19.68 4.99 -12.48
C SER A 326 -20.34 3.61 -12.47
N GLY A 327 -20.47 3.01 -11.29
CA GLY A 327 -21.07 1.70 -11.12
C GLY A 327 -20.33 0.63 -11.94
N SER A 328 -21.08 -0.18 -12.71
CA SER A 328 -20.47 -1.25 -13.52
C SER A 328 -19.46 -0.76 -14.54
N ARG A 329 -19.60 0.47 -15.06
CA ARG A 329 -18.67 1.06 -16.04
C ARG A 329 -17.30 1.35 -15.43
N ALA A 330 -17.23 1.58 -14.12
CA ALA A 330 -15.98 1.85 -13.42
C ALA A 330 -15.09 0.60 -13.31
N ARG A 331 -15.67 -0.60 -13.43
CA ARG A 331 -14.94 -1.89 -13.36
C ARG A 331 -13.85 -2.05 -14.40
N ALA A 332 -14.02 -1.42 -15.58
CA ALA A 332 -13.01 -1.43 -16.63
C ALA A 332 -11.65 -0.86 -16.14
N PHE A 333 -11.68 0.03 -15.13
CA PHE A 333 -10.52 0.72 -14.57
C PHE A 333 -9.99 0.10 -13.28
N GLU A 334 -10.68 -0.89 -12.69
CA GLU A 334 -10.29 -1.51 -11.43
C GLU A 334 -8.91 -2.17 -11.49
N ASN A 335 -8.20 -2.16 -10.36
CA ASN A 335 -6.90 -2.80 -10.24
C ASN A 335 -6.92 -3.90 -9.18
N PRO A 336 -7.27 -5.15 -9.52
CA PRO A 336 -7.37 -6.22 -8.52
C PRO A 336 -6.03 -6.63 -7.89
N ALA A 337 -4.88 -6.23 -8.45
CA ALA A 337 -3.58 -6.62 -7.95
C ALA A 337 -3.08 -5.67 -6.86
N ALA A 338 -3.08 -6.12 -5.60
CA ALA A 338 -2.55 -5.39 -4.46
C ALA A 338 -1.09 -4.97 -4.64
N GLY A 339 -0.72 -3.80 -4.11
CA GLY A 339 0.61 -3.22 -4.21
C GLY A 339 0.99 -2.74 -5.62
N THR A 340 0.06 -2.69 -6.57
CA THR A 340 0.35 -2.30 -7.96
C THR A 340 -0.43 -1.06 -8.38
N THR A 341 0.01 -0.44 -9.47
CA THR A 341 -0.74 0.59 -10.19
C THR A 341 -1.09 0.10 -11.58
N ARG A 342 -2.37 0.19 -11.94
CA ARG A 342 -2.86 -0.12 -13.28
C ARG A 342 -3.18 1.17 -14.03
N LEU A 343 -2.66 1.29 -15.24
CA LEU A 343 -3.02 2.34 -16.18
C LEU A 343 -4.05 1.80 -17.17
N THR A 344 -5.19 2.47 -17.30
CA THR A 344 -6.26 2.08 -18.24
C THR A 344 -6.68 3.27 -19.09
N GLU A 345 -6.63 3.11 -20.41
CA GLU A 345 -7.07 4.12 -21.39
C GLU A 345 -8.59 4.11 -21.54
N GLY A 346 -9.20 5.30 -21.49
CA GLY A 346 -10.56 5.60 -21.94
C GLY A 346 -10.56 6.71 -22.97
N ARG A 347 -11.76 7.12 -23.44
CA ARG A 347 -11.90 8.30 -24.30
C ARG A 347 -13.01 9.21 -23.84
N VAL A 348 -12.84 10.50 -24.13
CA VAL A 348 -13.85 11.53 -23.93
C VAL A 348 -14.11 12.23 -25.26
N ALA A 349 -15.37 12.52 -25.53
CA ALA A 349 -15.82 13.32 -26.66
C ALA A 349 -16.68 14.47 -26.12
N VAL A 350 -16.37 15.69 -26.53
CA VAL A 350 -17.18 16.86 -26.23
C VAL A 350 -17.79 17.35 -27.54
N THR A 351 -19.12 17.43 -27.58
CA THR A 351 -19.87 18.03 -28.70
C THR A 351 -20.45 19.36 -28.24
N ALA A 352 -20.12 20.42 -28.96
CA ALA A 352 -20.69 21.75 -28.76
C ALA A 352 -21.71 22.06 -29.87
N VAL A 353 -22.91 22.48 -29.47
CA VAL A 353 -23.98 22.93 -30.39
C VAL A 353 -24.38 24.34 -30.01
N LEU A 354 -24.22 25.28 -30.95
CA LEU A 354 -24.50 26.70 -30.77
C LEU A 354 -25.88 27.04 -31.30
N PHE A 355 -26.62 27.84 -30.54
CA PHE A 355 -27.97 28.28 -30.88
C PHE A 355 -28.06 29.80 -30.92
N ASP A 356 -28.86 30.32 -31.85
CA ASP A 356 -29.40 31.69 -31.83
C ASP A 356 -30.92 31.60 -31.66
N GLY A 357 -31.37 31.72 -30.42
CA GLY A 357 -32.73 31.36 -30.02
C GLY A 357 -33.03 29.88 -30.28
N ALA A 358 -33.91 29.60 -31.25
CA ALA A 358 -34.33 28.22 -31.56
C ALA A 358 -33.58 27.59 -32.75
N ASP A 359 -32.71 28.35 -33.43
CA ASP A 359 -31.96 27.86 -34.59
C ASP A 359 -30.58 27.35 -34.18
N GLU A 360 -30.21 26.15 -34.60
CA GLU A 360 -28.82 25.68 -34.52
C GLU A 360 -27.99 26.44 -35.57
N VAL A 361 -26.97 27.16 -35.12
CA VAL A 361 -26.11 28.00 -35.98
C VAL A 361 -24.71 27.42 -36.20
N GLY A 362 -24.29 26.47 -35.36
CA GLY A 362 -23.00 25.79 -35.48
C GLY A 362 -22.89 24.56 -34.59
N ARG A 363 -22.03 23.62 -35.01
CA ARG A 363 -21.76 22.36 -34.30
C ARG A 363 -20.33 21.92 -34.52
N THR A 364 -19.69 21.43 -33.46
CA THR A 364 -18.37 20.79 -33.56
C THR A 364 -18.19 19.72 -32.48
N THR A 365 -17.31 18.75 -32.73
CA THR A 365 -16.98 17.69 -31.78
C THR A 365 -15.47 17.53 -31.72
N ALA A 366 -14.93 17.42 -30.51
CA ALA A 366 -13.54 17.08 -30.25
C ALA A 366 -13.47 15.79 -29.43
N GLU A 367 -12.50 14.94 -29.74
CA GLU A 367 -12.27 13.67 -29.03
C GLU A 367 -10.84 13.62 -28.50
N ARG A 368 -10.65 13.01 -27.32
CA ARG A 368 -9.33 12.78 -26.72
C ARG A 368 -9.32 11.47 -25.93
N ALA A 369 -8.18 10.78 -25.92
CA ALA A 369 -7.94 9.69 -24.98
C ALA A 369 -7.58 10.25 -23.59
N PHE A 370 -7.94 9.52 -22.54
CA PHE A 370 -7.48 9.79 -21.17
C PHE A 370 -6.94 8.52 -20.54
N THR A 371 -6.04 8.65 -19.58
CA THR A 371 -5.44 7.53 -18.83
C THR A 371 -5.80 7.62 -17.36
N ALA A 372 -6.56 6.64 -16.85
CA ALA A 372 -6.79 6.53 -15.42
C ALA A 372 -5.70 5.66 -14.75
N ALA A 373 -5.04 6.22 -13.73
CA ALA A 373 -4.09 5.51 -12.90
C ALA A 373 -4.74 5.07 -11.58
N VAL A 374 -4.83 3.76 -11.36
CA VAL A 374 -5.50 3.18 -10.19
C VAL A 374 -4.52 2.32 -9.41
N THR A 375 -4.14 2.80 -8.23
CA THR A 375 -3.28 2.09 -7.30
C THR A 375 -4.13 1.30 -6.31
N ASN A 376 -3.90 0.00 -6.24
CA ASN A 376 -4.44 -0.85 -5.20
C ASN A 376 -3.40 -0.96 -4.08
N THR A 377 -3.66 -0.33 -2.94
CA THR A 377 -2.74 -0.30 -1.80
C THR A 377 -2.80 -1.57 -0.94
N GLY A 378 -3.76 -2.46 -1.19
CA GLY A 378 -3.79 -3.79 -0.56
C GLY A 378 -4.19 -3.81 0.92
N ALA A 379 -5.35 -3.26 1.31
CA ALA A 379 -5.95 -3.62 2.61
C ALA A 379 -6.59 -5.01 2.51
N GLY A 380 -5.75 -6.03 2.59
CA GLY A 380 -6.17 -7.43 2.61
C GLY A 380 -5.00 -8.33 2.97
N SER A 381 -5.06 -8.92 4.17
CA SER A 381 -4.25 -10.07 4.66
C SER A 381 -2.92 -10.31 3.94
N GLY A 382 -1.92 -9.49 4.23
CA GLY A 382 -0.51 -9.68 3.86
C GLY A 382 0.36 -9.29 5.05
N PRO A 383 1.58 -9.79 5.19
CA PRO A 383 2.44 -9.39 6.30
C PRO A 383 2.73 -7.88 6.21
N LEU A 384 2.67 -7.19 7.35
CA LEU A 384 3.52 -6.02 7.55
C LEU A 384 4.90 -6.58 7.78
N ASP A 385 5.84 -6.21 6.92
CA ASP A 385 7.21 -6.71 7.02
C ASP A 385 8.13 -5.49 6.99
N LEU A 386 8.53 -5.07 8.18
CA LEU A 386 9.48 -3.98 8.35
C LEU A 386 10.88 -4.57 8.37
N THR A 387 11.57 -4.41 7.26
CA THR A 387 12.98 -4.78 7.17
C THR A 387 13.82 -3.59 7.58
N LEU A 388 14.62 -3.78 8.62
CA LEU A 388 15.74 -2.89 8.89
C LEU A 388 16.89 -3.29 7.97
N GLY A 389 17.61 -2.30 7.44
CA GLY A 389 18.89 -2.55 6.73
C GLY A 389 19.88 -3.40 7.55
N SER A 390 19.67 -3.50 8.87
CA SER A 390 20.25 -4.48 9.79
C SER A 390 19.38 -4.69 11.05
N SER A 391 18.54 -5.76 11.09
CA SER A 391 17.75 -6.31 12.22
C SER A 391 16.81 -5.41 13.06
N GLY A 392 15.74 -6.02 13.62
CA GLY A 392 14.60 -5.44 14.39
C GLY A 392 14.87 -4.38 15.47
N THR A 393 16.11 -4.21 15.90
CA THR A 393 16.56 -3.25 16.91
C THR A 393 17.85 -2.63 16.41
N ALA A 394 17.92 -1.30 16.46
CA ALA A 394 19.13 -0.57 16.11
C ALA A 394 19.77 -0.01 17.38
N THR A 395 21.04 -0.33 17.61
CA THR A 395 21.90 0.36 18.57
C THR A 395 22.41 1.63 17.91
N VAL A 396 22.06 2.78 18.48
CA VAL A 396 22.14 4.07 17.78
C VAL A 396 23.05 5.06 18.48
N VAL A 397 23.04 5.07 19.82
CA VAL A 397 23.91 5.92 20.63
C VAL A 397 24.88 5.03 21.37
N ASP A 398 26.17 5.31 21.22
CA ASP A 398 27.23 4.63 21.97
C ASP A 398 28.33 5.63 22.34
N PHE A 399 28.36 5.99 23.62
CA PHE A 399 29.48 6.71 24.21
C PHE A 399 30.38 5.69 24.95
N GLY A 400 31.49 5.28 24.31
CA GLY A 400 32.56 4.50 24.97
C GLY A 400 32.60 2.99 24.66
N GLY A 401 31.66 2.45 23.88
CA GLY A 401 31.66 1.08 23.37
C GLY A 401 32.46 0.88 22.07
N ASP A 402 32.73 -0.39 21.73
CA ASP A 402 33.63 -0.82 20.66
C ASP A 402 32.93 -1.16 19.32
N GLY A 403 31.63 -0.86 19.16
CA GLY A 403 30.94 -1.05 17.87
C GLY A 403 29.46 -0.67 17.85
N SER A 404 29.14 0.50 17.27
CA SER A 404 27.78 0.97 16.98
C SER A 404 27.72 1.76 15.67
N LEU A 405 26.52 1.93 15.10
CA LEU A 405 26.22 2.67 13.86
C LEU A 405 26.45 4.18 13.97
N GLY A 406 26.63 4.71 15.18
CA GLY A 406 27.01 6.10 15.43
C GLY A 406 28.08 6.18 16.52
N THR A 407 29.32 6.47 16.14
CA THR A 407 30.39 6.76 17.10
C THR A 407 30.48 8.25 17.37
N ALA A 408 30.55 8.65 18.63
CA ALA A 408 31.05 9.97 18.98
C ALA A 408 32.49 10.10 18.45
N ALA A 409 32.86 11.27 17.91
CA ALA A 409 34.17 11.48 17.29
C ALA A 409 35.36 11.23 18.25
N ASP A 410 35.10 11.30 19.55
CA ASP A 410 36.05 11.02 20.62
C ASP A 410 35.49 9.88 21.49
N ALA A 411 36.27 8.81 21.68
CA ALA A 411 35.87 7.59 22.42
C ALA A 411 35.55 7.79 23.91
N ALA A 412 35.56 9.04 24.39
CA ALA A 412 35.15 9.42 25.73
C ALA A 412 34.10 10.54 25.62
N ALA A 413 32.98 10.42 26.37
CA ALA A 413 31.99 11.48 26.47
C ALA A 413 32.63 12.74 27.07
N LEU A 414 32.75 13.81 26.28
CA LEU A 414 33.25 15.11 26.72
C LEU A 414 32.14 16.16 26.55
N PRO A 415 32.01 17.12 27.47
CA PRO A 415 31.08 18.23 27.29
C PRO A 415 31.31 18.93 25.94
N GLY A 416 30.24 19.03 25.13
CA GLY A 416 30.27 19.56 23.77
C GLY A 416 30.34 18.49 22.66
N SER A 417 30.53 17.21 23.01
CA SER A 417 30.52 16.11 22.04
C SER A 417 29.16 15.99 21.35
N ASN A 418 29.18 15.55 20.09
CA ASN A 418 27.99 15.27 19.31
C ASN A 418 28.26 14.12 18.33
N GLY A 419 27.19 13.52 17.85
CA GLY A 419 27.23 12.44 16.88
C GLY A 419 25.87 12.22 16.24
N SER A 420 25.82 11.32 15.26
CA SER A 420 24.60 10.94 14.58
C SER A 420 24.67 9.52 14.06
N ALA A 421 23.52 8.87 13.98
CA ALA A 421 23.34 7.57 13.35
C ALA A 421 22.11 7.60 12.45
N THR A 422 22.20 6.91 11.31
CA THR A 422 21.09 6.78 10.36
C THR A 422 20.66 5.32 10.26
N VAL A 423 19.36 5.08 10.36
CA VAL A 423 18.72 3.77 10.23
C VAL A 423 17.77 3.81 9.04
N SER A 424 18.04 2.99 8.02
CA SER A 424 17.14 2.83 6.88
C SER A 424 16.12 1.73 7.18
N LEU A 425 14.84 2.10 7.10
CA LEU A 425 13.69 1.22 7.28
C LEU A 425 13.00 1.03 5.93
N ARG A 426 12.58 -0.20 5.63
CA ARG A 426 11.79 -0.51 4.44
C ARG A 426 10.61 -1.38 4.78
N ASN A 427 9.46 -1.05 4.23
CA ASN A 427 8.30 -1.92 4.28
C ASN A 427 8.37 -2.90 3.10
N ASP A 428 8.99 -4.07 3.29
CA ASP A 428 9.00 -5.14 2.28
C ASP A 428 7.64 -5.89 2.24
N GLY A 429 6.75 -5.57 3.17
CA GLY A 429 5.38 -6.05 3.20
C GLY A 429 4.57 -5.52 2.02
N THR A 430 3.45 -6.20 1.78
CA THR A 430 2.53 -5.83 0.70
C THR A 430 1.45 -4.83 1.12
N ARG A 431 1.50 -4.36 2.37
CA ARG A 431 0.52 -3.44 2.96
C ARG A 431 1.18 -2.18 3.46
N SER A 432 0.56 -1.02 3.26
CA SER A 432 0.95 0.20 3.95
C SER A 432 0.76 0.06 5.47
N GLY A 433 1.65 0.66 6.23
CA GLY A 433 1.57 0.69 7.69
C GLY A 433 1.96 2.04 8.26
N PHE A 434 2.07 2.09 9.58
CA PHE A 434 2.51 3.26 10.33
C PHE A 434 3.68 2.88 11.23
N VAL A 435 4.82 3.52 11.00
CA VAL A 435 6.07 3.28 11.73
C VAL A 435 6.00 3.98 13.09
N ARG A 436 6.43 3.27 14.12
CA ARG A 436 6.52 3.75 15.51
C ARG A 436 7.85 3.35 16.12
N VAL A 437 8.31 4.14 17.09
CA VAL A 437 9.35 3.73 18.04
C VAL A 437 8.64 3.12 19.23
N GLU A 438 8.61 1.79 19.33
CA GLU A 438 7.89 1.08 20.39
C GLU A 438 8.74 0.91 21.65
N GLY A 439 10.05 0.83 21.50
CA GLY A 439 10.98 0.62 22.60
C GLY A 439 12.16 1.57 22.54
N ILE A 440 12.53 2.12 23.70
CA ILE A 440 13.78 2.85 23.92
C ILE A 440 14.38 2.24 25.17
N VAL A 441 15.51 1.55 25.02
CA VAL A 441 16.25 0.95 26.13
C VAL A 441 17.60 1.64 26.22
N SER A 442 17.94 2.14 27.41
CA SER A 442 19.24 2.77 27.67
C SER A 442 19.99 2.01 28.74
N ASP A 443 21.20 1.56 28.41
CA ASP A 443 22.16 1.01 29.36
C ASP A 443 23.17 2.11 29.73
N SER A 444 23.04 2.63 30.94
CA SER A 444 23.97 3.62 31.52
C SER A 444 24.92 2.91 32.47
N ALA A 445 26.22 3.17 32.36
CA ALA A 445 27.23 2.61 33.25
C ALA A 445 28.22 3.67 33.70
N GLU A 446 28.45 3.68 35.01
CA GLU A 446 29.55 4.37 35.66
C GLU A 446 30.82 3.54 35.46
N ASN A 447 31.79 4.04 34.68
CA ASN A 447 33.05 3.33 34.43
C ASN A 447 34.16 3.71 35.43
N GLY A 448 33.79 4.46 36.47
CA GLY A 448 34.56 4.77 37.68
C GLY A 448 35.36 6.06 37.57
N GLN A 449 35.59 6.70 38.72
CA GLN A 449 36.22 8.01 38.78
C GLN A 449 37.69 8.07 38.34
N THR A 450 37.97 8.79 37.23
CA THR A 450 39.36 9.14 36.87
C THR A 450 39.52 10.60 36.43
N GLY A 451 40.74 11.14 36.57
CA GLY A 451 41.06 12.45 36.01
C GLY A 451 40.26 13.61 36.63
N ALA A 452 39.59 14.42 35.79
CA ALA A 452 38.93 15.65 36.22
C ALA A 452 37.59 15.39 36.95
N GLU A 453 36.96 14.26 36.68
CA GLU A 453 35.75 13.75 37.33
C GLU A 453 35.95 13.60 38.85
N SER A 454 37.08 13.01 39.28
CA SER A 454 37.43 12.78 40.70
C SER A 454 37.53 14.05 41.57
N VAL A 455 37.55 15.23 40.96
CA VAL A 455 37.60 16.54 41.66
C VAL A 455 36.20 17.07 41.94
N VAL A 456 35.20 16.68 41.15
CA VAL A 456 33.85 17.26 41.17
C VAL A 456 32.77 16.26 41.56
N ASP A 457 33.01 14.97 41.33
CA ASP A 457 32.13 13.89 41.75
C ASP A 457 32.76 13.08 42.89
N ALA A 458 32.02 12.95 44.00
CA ALA A 458 32.41 12.21 45.19
C ALA A 458 31.65 10.88 45.34
N THR A 459 30.76 10.57 44.39
CA THR A 459 29.81 9.45 44.42
C THR A 459 30.11 8.31 43.43
N GLY A 460 30.76 8.56 42.29
CA GLY A 460 31.28 7.61 41.27
C GLY A 460 32.38 6.63 41.75
N GLY A 461 32.53 6.46 43.06
CA GLY A 461 33.36 5.40 43.65
C GLY A 461 32.69 4.02 43.66
N ASP A 462 31.43 3.89 43.24
CA ASP A 462 30.67 2.62 43.18
C ASP A 462 30.34 2.25 41.72
N PRO A 463 31.34 1.80 40.94
CA PRO A 463 31.15 1.46 39.53
C PRO A 463 30.12 0.35 39.35
N GLY A 464 29.19 0.54 38.40
CA GLY A 464 28.11 -0.40 38.16
C GLY A 464 27.07 0.08 37.14
N PHE A 465 26.26 -0.86 36.65
CA PHE A 465 25.13 -0.60 35.76
C PHE A 465 24.03 0.22 36.48
N GLY A 466 23.51 1.24 35.80
CA GLY A 466 22.44 2.12 36.28
C GLY A 466 22.88 3.20 37.28
N ALA A 467 24.19 3.41 37.45
CA ALA A 467 24.77 4.43 38.33
C ALA A 467 25.35 5.64 37.59
N GLY A 468 25.50 5.59 36.26
CA GLY A 468 26.10 6.67 35.46
C GLY A 468 25.16 7.85 35.25
N GLU A 469 25.71 9.06 35.29
CA GLU A 469 25.00 10.35 35.24
C GLU A 469 24.84 10.89 33.80
N LEU A 470 25.56 10.26 32.85
CA LEU A 470 25.60 10.66 31.45
C LEU A 470 24.25 10.55 30.72
N ASP A 471 23.44 9.53 31.00
CA ASP A 471 22.16 9.31 30.33
C ASP A 471 21.15 10.46 30.54
N GLY A 472 21.16 11.08 31.73
CA GLY A 472 20.38 12.27 32.05
C GLY A 472 20.86 13.55 31.36
N ALA A 473 22.12 13.57 30.92
CA ALA A 473 22.77 14.74 30.31
C ALA A 473 22.79 14.71 28.78
N VAL A 474 22.66 13.53 28.16
CA VAL A 474 22.60 13.40 26.70
C VAL A 474 21.28 13.97 26.18
N GLU A 475 21.37 14.82 25.15
CA GLU A 475 20.22 15.33 24.41
C GLU A 475 20.17 14.72 23.01
N VAL A 476 18.97 14.38 22.55
CA VAL A 476 18.71 13.70 21.29
C VAL A 476 17.72 14.47 20.41
N ARG A 477 17.83 14.26 19.10
CA ARG A 477 16.90 14.69 18.08
C ARG A 477 16.70 13.55 17.10
N ILE A 478 15.45 13.23 16.78
CA ILE A 478 15.09 12.14 15.89
C ILE A 478 14.25 12.70 14.75
N SER A 479 14.65 12.44 13.52
CA SER A 479 13.90 12.83 12.33
C SER A 479 13.81 11.66 11.34
N ALA A 480 12.69 11.55 10.63
CA ALA A 480 12.49 10.60 9.55
C ALA A 480 12.40 11.33 8.22
N THR A 481 13.15 10.88 7.22
CA THR A 481 13.08 11.37 5.85
C THR A 481 12.48 10.29 4.95
N PHE A 482 11.35 10.60 4.33
CA PHE A 482 10.63 9.69 3.43
C PHE A 482 11.19 9.75 2.01
N GLU A 483 10.89 8.75 1.18
CA GLU A 483 11.38 8.67 -0.21
C GLU A 483 10.96 9.89 -1.05
N ASN A 484 9.83 10.51 -0.72
CA ASN A 484 9.35 11.75 -1.35
C ASN A 484 10.17 13.02 -0.96
N GLY A 485 11.17 12.88 -0.09
CA GLY A 485 12.04 13.95 0.40
C GLY A 485 11.46 14.79 1.54
N SER A 486 10.25 14.47 2.04
CA SER A 486 9.69 15.11 3.22
C SER A 486 10.39 14.63 4.49
N THR A 487 10.57 15.55 5.45
CA THR A 487 11.19 15.25 6.76
C THR A 487 10.19 15.53 7.88
N HIS A 488 10.05 14.58 8.79
CA HIS A 488 9.23 14.70 10.00
C HIS A 488 10.13 14.57 11.25
N TYR A 489 10.01 15.51 12.20
CA TYR A 489 10.72 15.45 13.47
C TYR A 489 9.90 14.65 14.48
N VAL A 490 10.40 13.47 14.86
CA VAL A 490 9.78 12.57 15.85
C VAL A 490 10.09 13.05 17.27
N VAL A 491 11.33 13.51 17.49
CA VAL A 491 11.81 14.06 18.75
C VAL A 491 12.57 15.35 18.47
N GLY A 492 12.26 16.40 19.22
CA GLY A 492 12.87 17.72 19.04
C GLY A 492 12.30 18.44 17.82
N ASP A 493 13.11 19.34 17.26
CA ASP A 493 12.77 20.08 16.04
C ASP A 493 14.05 20.51 15.29
N ALA A 494 13.88 21.26 14.18
CA ALA A 494 15.00 21.72 13.36
C ALA A 494 16.09 22.50 14.14
N SER A 495 15.75 23.08 15.28
CA SER A 495 16.65 23.88 16.14
C SER A 495 16.88 23.29 17.54
N GLY A 496 16.02 22.36 17.99
CA GLY A 496 15.96 21.89 19.37
C GLY A 496 16.21 20.39 19.53
N PHE A 497 16.95 20.06 20.59
CA PHE A 497 17.12 18.69 21.09
C PHE A 497 16.28 18.50 22.36
N ARG A 498 16.03 17.25 22.74
CA ARG A 498 15.34 16.86 23.99
C ARG A 498 16.25 15.99 24.84
N PRO A 499 16.21 16.07 26.19
CA PRO A 499 16.94 15.12 27.04
C PRO A 499 16.55 13.68 26.73
N LEU A 500 17.51 12.76 26.69
CA LEU A 500 17.27 11.33 26.47
C LEU A 500 16.31 10.76 27.53
N SER A 501 16.50 11.16 28.78
CA SER A 501 15.64 10.81 29.92
C SER A 501 14.19 11.30 29.80
N SER A 502 13.89 12.21 28.86
CA SER A 502 12.53 12.71 28.63
C SER A 502 11.78 11.96 27.53
N LEU A 503 12.43 11.00 26.86
CA LEU A 503 11.77 10.23 25.82
C LEU A 503 10.81 9.22 26.42
N GLU A 504 9.62 9.15 25.84
CA GLU A 504 8.65 8.10 26.11
C GLU A 504 8.73 7.04 25.01
N ALA A 505 8.34 5.81 25.33
CA ALA A 505 8.06 4.79 24.33
C ALA A 505 6.81 5.16 23.50
N ASP A 506 6.61 4.47 22.39
CA ASP A 506 5.46 4.64 21.47
C ASP A 506 5.43 5.99 20.71
N LEU A 507 6.58 6.44 20.20
CA LEU A 507 6.67 7.68 19.42
C LEU A 507 6.22 7.45 17.97
N PRO A 508 5.26 8.25 17.44
CA PRO A 508 4.80 8.11 16.06
C PRO A 508 5.85 8.66 15.07
N VAL A 509 6.30 7.82 14.14
CA VAL A 509 7.25 8.23 13.09
C VAL A 509 6.51 8.71 11.85
N GLY A 510 5.59 7.92 11.31
CA GLY A 510 4.79 8.28 10.15
C GLY A 510 4.33 7.09 9.31
N PRO A 511 3.49 7.35 8.29
CA PRO A 511 3.04 6.30 7.38
C PRO A 511 4.19 5.78 6.50
N LEU A 512 4.15 4.50 6.15
CA LEU A 512 5.11 3.89 5.22
C LEU A 512 4.36 2.93 4.30
N ASP A 513 4.28 3.25 3.01
CA ASP A 513 3.57 2.46 2.01
C ASP A 513 4.29 1.13 1.72
N ALA A 514 3.58 0.18 1.12
CA ALA A 514 4.17 -1.08 0.68
C ALA A 514 5.32 -0.84 -0.31
N GLY A 515 6.48 -1.43 -0.05
CA GLY A 515 7.71 -1.28 -0.83
C GLY A 515 8.49 0.01 -0.59
N GLU A 516 7.93 0.97 0.15
CA GLU A 516 8.54 2.28 0.45
C GLU A 516 9.63 2.14 1.52
N SER A 517 10.61 3.05 1.46
CA SER A 517 11.66 3.20 2.47
C SER A 517 11.63 4.58 3.11
N LEU A 518 12.12 4.66 4.35
CA LEU A 518 12.45 5.91 5.02
C LEU A 518 13.78 5.80 5.76
N ASP A 519 14.45 6.93 5.94
CA ASP A 519 15.68 7.04 6.73
C ASP A 519 15.38 7.75 8.05
N VAL A 520 15.61 7.07 9.18
CA VAL A 520 15.56 7.67 10.51
C VAL A 520 16.96 8.16 10.88
N LEU A 521 17.12 9.47 11.00
CA LEU A 521 18.32 10.11 11.52
C LEU A 521 18.14 10.40 13.01
N VAL A 522 19.03 9.85 13.83
CA VAL A 522 19.16 10.16 15.25
C VAL A 522 20.43 10.96 15.46
N GLU A 523 20.28 12.20 15.88
CA GLU A 523 21.38 13.07 16.28
C GLU A 523 21.42 13.14 17.81
N PHE A 524 22.61 13.12 18.38
CA PHE A 524 22.81 13.23 19.82
C PHE A 524 23.91 14.22 20.14
N ARG A 525 23.81 14.85 21.30
CA ARG A 525 24.83 15.77 21.81
C ARG A 525 24.90 15.74 23.33
N LEU A 526 26.08 16.05 23.83
CA LEU A 526 26.33 16.37 25.22
C LEU A 526 26.56 17.88 25.32
N PRO A 527 25.68 18.67 25.97
CA PRO A 527 25.85 20.11 26.05
C PRO A 527 27.18 20.51 26.70
N ALA A 528 27.84 21.55 26.19
CA ALA A 528 29.09 22.06 26.76
C ALA A 528 28.95 22.66 28.18
N SER A 529 27.71 22.83 28.65
CA SER A 529 27.38 23.25 30.02
C SER A 529 27.35 22.11 31.03
N VAL A 530 27.35 20.85 30.56
CA VAL A 530 27.49 19.68 31.44
C VAL A 530 28.89 19.71 32.03
N GLY A 531 29.02 19.47 33.34
CA GLY A 531 30.32 19.50 33.98
C GLY A 531 31.10 18.21 33.72
N ASN A 532 32.24 18.06 34.41
CA ASN A 532 33.12 16.90 34.23
C ASN A 532 32.62 15.66 34.97
N GLU A 533 31.48 15.72 35.66
CA GLU A 533 30.86 14.60 36.38
C GLU A 533 30.47 13.44 35.45
N VAL A 534 30.11 13.71 34.18
CA VAL A 534 29.77 12.65 33.20
C VAL A 534 30.99 12.08 32.46
N GLN A 535 32.20 12.49 32.83
CA GLN A 535 33.41 12.07 32.14
C GLN A 535 33.69 10.60 32.47
N THR A 536 34.03 9.79 31.46
CA THR A 536 34.28 8.33 31.56
C THR A 536 33.04 7.43 31.61
N ASP A 537 31.88 7.97 31.97
CA ASP A 537 30.60 7.27 31.82
C ASP A 537 30.34 6.82 30.38
N SER A 538 29.56 5.75 30.28
CA SER A 538 29.04 5.25 29.01
C SER A 538 27.53 5.14 29.04
N VAL A 539 26.91 5.50 27.93
CA VAL A 539 25.50 5.23 27.68
C VAL A 539 25.36 4.61 26.30
N VAL A 540 24.64 3.48 26.27
CA VAL A 540 24.21 2.80 25.04
C VAL A 540 22.71 2.91 24.94
N VAL A 541 22.19 3.29 23.77
CA VAL A 541 20.74 3.40 23.54
C VAL A 541 20.32 2.57 22.33
N ASP A 542 19.35 1.69 22.58
CA ASP A 542 18.69 0.86 21.60
C ASP A 542 17.29 1.39 21.30
N PHE A 543 16.97 1.50 20.00
CA PHE A 543 15.65 1.86 19.51
C PHE A 543 15.01 0.66 18.81
N THR A 544 13.78 0.33 19.20
CA THR A 544 12.96 -0.69 18.55
C THR A 544 11.90 0.00 17.68
N PHE A 545 11.94 -0.31 16.38
CA PHE A 545 10.97 0.22 15.41
C PHE A 545 9.97 -0.87 15.05
N THR A 546 8.69 -0.52 15.01
CA THR A 546 7.64 -1.41 14.55
C THR A 546 6.76 -0.76 13.52
N LEU A 547 6.24 -1.58 12.60
CA LEU A 547 5.28 -1.19 11.59
C LEU A 547 3.94 -1.76 12.00
N THR A 548 3.00 -0.87 12.31
CA THR A 548 1.64 -1.22 12.73
C THR A 548 0.64 -0.91 11.62
N GLU A 549 -0.55 -1.48 11.69
CA GLU A 549 -1.62 -1.07 10.76
C GLU A 549 -1.92 0.42 10.96
N ALA A 550 -2.11 1.13 9.85
CA ALA A 550 -2.50 2.53 9.92
C ALA A 550 -3.80 2.65 10.75
N PRO A 551 -3.88 3.60 11.70
CA PRO A 551 -5.10 3.79 12.47
C PRO A 551 -6.26 4.01 11.49
N GLN A 552 -7.28 3.16 11.57
CA GLN A 552 -8.48 3.27 10.75
C GLN A 552 -9.05 4.69 10.94
N SER A 553 -9.12 5.47 9.86
CA SER A 553 -9.82 6.74 9.87
C SER A 553 -11.26 6.46 10.29
N THR A 554 -11.65 6.91 11.48
CA THR A 554 -13.05 6.89 11.90
C THR A 554 -13.68 8.16 11.35
N ASP A 555 -14.07 8.10 10.07
CA ASP A 555 -14.91 9.13 9.45
C ASP A 555 -16.37 9.01 9.90
#